data_AF-A0AAW7YXQ6-F1
#
_entry.id   AF-A0AAW7YXQ6-F1
#
_cell.length_a   1.000
_cell.length_b   1.000
_cell.length_c   1.000
_cell.angle_alpha   90.00
_cell.angle_beta   90.00
_cell.angle_gamma   90.00
#
_symmetry.space_group_name_H-M   'P 1'
#
loop_
_entity.id
_entity.type
_entity.pdbx_description
1 polymer ?
#
loop_
_entity_poly.entity_id
_entity_poly.type
_entity_poly.pdbx_seq_one_letter_code
_entity_poly.pdbx_strand_id
1 'polypeptide(L)'
;AAFTKNDHRVFHDPTTDNPWKGDHVIRKRLWIPALNNGGVDYRNPYQTRHTFASMLLSENKNLLWVAQQMGHKNWGMIRKVYGRWISQIE
;
A
#
# COMPACT_ATOMS: atom_id res chain seq x y z
N ALA A 1 -11.22 6.05 20.64
CA ALA A 1 -9.91 6.62 20.97
C ALA A 1 -9.55 7.61 19.88
N ALA A 2 -9.47 8.90 20.19
CA ALA A 2 -8.99 9.89 19.22
C ALA A 2 -7.48 9.66 19.10
N PHE A 3 -7.07 8.88 18.09
CA PHE A 3 -5.64 8.67 17.76
C PHE A 3 -4.94 9.96 17.34
N THR A 4 -5.69 11.06 17.24
CA THR A 4 -5.19 12.39 16.99
C THR A 4 -5.44 13.25 18.22
N LYS A 5 -4.39 13.86 18.78
CA LYS A 5 -4.47 14.79 19.91
C LYS A 5 -5.09 16.12 19.46
N ASN A 6 -6.35 16.11 19.01
CA ASN A 6 -7.04 17.24 18.38
C ASN A 6 -6.45 17.69 17.02
N ASP A 7 -5.62 16.86 16.38
CA ASP A 7 -5.14 17.08 15.01
C ASP A 7 -6.07 16.37 13.99
N HIS A 8 -6.16 16.87 12.77
CA HIS A 8 -6.79 16.17 11.65
C HIS A 8 -5.88 15.09 11.03
N ARG A 9 -4.59 15.10 11.34
CA ARG A 9 -3.58 14.17 10.83
C ARG A 9 -3.21 13.13 11.90
N VAL A 10 -3.07 11.89 11.46
CA VAL A 10 -2.70 10.75 12.32
C VAL A 10 -1.18 10.54 12.36
N PHE A 11 -0.49 10.80 11.25
CA PHE A 11 0.94 10.48 11.09
C PHE A 11 1.79 11.75 11.05
N HIS A 12 2.62 11.92 12.08
CA HIS A 12 3.54 13.05 12.22
C HIS A 12 4.99 12.61 11.98
N ASP A 13 5.84 13.54 11.59
CA ASP A 13 7.28 13.34 11.53
C ASP A 13 7.82 13.27 12.98
N PRO A 14 8.41 12.15 13.41
CA PRO A 14 8.89 11.97 14.79
C PRO A 14 10.00 12.96 15.16
N THR A 15 10.65 13.61 14.18
CA THR A 15 11.69 14.60 14.43
C THR A 15 11.14 16.01 14.68
N THR A 16 9.94 16.31 14.17
CA THR A 16 9.37 17.68 14.25
C THR A 16 8.00 17.73 14.90
N ASP A 17 7.37 16.58 15.15
CA ASP A 17 5.99 16.40 15.61
C ASP A 17 4.93 17.13 14.74
N ASN A 18 5.30 17.51 13.52
CA ASN A 18 4.38 18.10 12.55
C ASN A 18 3.93 17.04 11.53
N PRO A 19 2.78 17.22 10.85
CA PRO A 19 2.39 16.37 9.74
C PRO A 19 3.49 16.27 8.67
N TRP A 20 3.64 15.08 8.09
CA TRP A 20 4.59 14.89 6.99
C TRP A 20 4.31 15.85 5.83
N LYS A 21 5.33 16.59 5.39
CA LYS A 21 5.21 17.54 4.26
C LYS A 21 4.89 16.88 2.93
N GLY A 22 5.20 15.58 2.80
CA GLY A 22 4.99 14.81 1.58
C GLY A 22 5.70 13.45 1.65
N ASP A 23 5.48 12.64 0.62
CA ASP A 23 6.03 11.27 0.54
C ASP A 23 7.55 11.25 0.38
N HIS A 24 8.15 12.30 -0.19
CA HIS A 24 9.59 12.34 -0.46
C HIS A 24 10.45 12.11 0.78
N VAL A 25 10.07 12.73 1.91
CA VAL A 25 10.80 12.62 3.17
C VAL A 25 10.66 11.21 3.74
N ILE A 26 9.45 10.65 3.73
CA ILE A 26 9.16 9.27 4.15
C ILE A 26 9.96 8.29 3.29
N ARG A 27 9.96 8.49 1.97
CA ARG A 27 10.66 7.62 1.02
C ARG A 27 12.15 7.57 1.27
N LYS A 28 12.78 8.73 1.50
CA LYS A 28 14.23 8.81 1.72
C LYS A 28 14.65 8.35 3.12
N ARG A 29 13.94 8.78 4.16
CA ARG A 29 14.36 8.57 5.55
C ARG A 29 13.92 7.23 6.13
N LEU A 30 12.82 6.67 5.65
CA LEU A 30 12.22 5.47 6.23
C LEU A 30 12.18 4.32 5.22
N TRP A 31 11.65 4.57 4.03
CA TRP A 31 11.39 3.51 3.07
C TRP A 31 12.66 2.89 2.47
N ILE A 32 13.59 3.70 1.94
CA ILE A 32 14.86 3.19 1.39
C ILE A 32 15.64 2.41 2.46
N PRO A 33 15.85 2.94 3.68
CA PRO A 33 16.49 2.17 4.75
C PRO A 33 15.77 0.87 5.11
N ALA A 34 14.42 0.87 5.16
CA ALA A 34 13.65 -0.33 5.44
C ALA A 34 13.84 -1.42 4.37
N LEU A 35 13.85 -1.04 3.09
CA LEU A 35 14.12 -1.97 1.99
C LEU A 35 15.55 -2.54 2.07
N ASN A 36 16.55 -1.67 2.30
CA ASN A 36 17.94 -2.09 2.43
C ASN A 36 18.13 -3.07 3.61
N ASN A 37 17.53 -2.78 4.76
CA ASN A 37 17.57 -3.66 5.93
C ASN A 37 16.85 -5.00 5.68
N GLY A 38 15.84 -5.01 4.82
CA GLY A 38 15.15 -6.22 4.39
C GLY A 38 15.84 -6.98 3.25
N GLY A 39 16.98 -6.50 2.74
CA GLY A 39 17.66 -7.09 1.58
C GLY A 39 16.84 -6.99 0.28
N VAL A 40 15.95 -5.99 0.18
CA VAL A 40 15.07 -5.79 -0.97
C VAL A 40 15.60 -4.62 -1.80
N ASP A 41 15.77 -4.84 -3.11
CA ASP A 41 16.11 -3.77 -4.04
C ASP A 41 15.08 -2.64 -4.00
N TYR A 42 15.52 -1.42 -4.31
CA TYR A 42 14.63 -0.28 -4.31
C TYR A 42 13.41 -0.50 -5.22
N ARG A 43 12.23 -0.34 -4.62
CA ARG A 43 10.94 -0.24 -5.30
C ARG A 43 10.16 0.91 -4.70
N ASN A 44 9.26 1.55 -5.46
CA ASN A 44 8.44 2.61 -4.89
C ASN A 44 7.42 2.05 -3.86
N PRO A 45 6.99 2.85 -2.86
CA PRO A 45 5.98 2.40 -1.89
C PRO A 45 4.67 1.94 -2.54
N TYR A 46 4.32 2.48 -3.71
CA TYR A 46 3.10 2.11 -4.43
C TYR A 46 3.05 0.62 -4.80
N GLN A 47 4.20 -0.06 -4.96
CA GLN A 47 4.22 -1.51 -5.20
C GLN A 47 3.59 -2.30 -4.05
N THR A 48 3.62 -1.82 -2.80
CA THR A 48 2.97 -2.50 -1.67
C THR A 48 1.47 -2.69 -1.88
N ARG A 49 0.81 -1.73 -2.55
CA ARG A 49 -0.60 -1.84 -2.93
C ARG A 49 -0.83 -2.96 -3.93
N HIS A 50 0.12 -3.19 -4.84
CA HIS A 50 0.07 -4.31 -5.77
C HIS A 50 0.35 -5.64 -5.08
N THR A 51 1.36 -5.70 -4.20
CA THR A 51 1.65 -6.89 -3.39
C THR A 51 0.44 -7.31 -2.56
N PHE A 52 -0.23 -6.38 -1.89
CA PHE A 52 -1.45 -6.64 -1.12
C PHE A 52 -2.53 -7.30 -1.99
N ALA A 53 -2.79 -6.75 -3.19
CA ALA A 53 -3.77 -7.32 -4.10
C ALA A 53 -3.36 -8.72 -4.58
N SER A 54 -2.12 -8.89 -5.02
CA SER A 54 -1.60 -10.18 -5.49
C SER A 54 -1.68 -11.25 -4.40
N MET A 55 -1.30 -10.95 -3.15
CA MET A 55 -1.39 -11.90 -2.05
C MET A 55 -2.83 -12.39 -1.82
N LEU A 56 -3.79 -11.48 -1.74
CA LEU A 56 -5.20 -11.84 -1.52
C LEU A 56 -5.77 -12.63 -2.70
N LEU A 57 -5.39 -12.28 -3.93
CA LEU A 57 -5.82 -13.00 -5.11
C LEU A 57 -5.19 -14.40 -5.20
N SER A 58 -3.93 -14.57 -4.77
CA SER A 58 -3.29 -15.88 -4.62
C SER A 58 -4.01 -16.78 -3.60
N GLU A 59 -4.61 -16.18 -2.58
CA GLU A 59 -5.45 -16.89 -1.60
C GLU A 59 -6.91 -17.06 -2.05
N ASN A 60 -7.19 -16.85 -3.35
CA ASN A 60 -8.52 -16.96 -3.95
C ASN A 60 -9.60 -16.09 -3.25
N LYS A 61 -9.21 -14.93 -2.70
CA LYS A 61 -10.17 -13.99 -2.11
C LYS A 61 -11.07 -13.38 -3.19
N ASN A 62 -12.30 -13.08 -2.80
CA ASN A 62 -13.31 -12.53 -3.70
C ASN A 62 -12.85 -11.22 -4.38
N LEU A 63 -12.91 -11.16 -5.71
CA LEU A 63 -12.42 -10.03 -6.51
C LEU A 63 -13.10 -8.69 -6.17
N LEU A 64 -14.41 -8.69 -5.90
CA LEU A 64 -15.16 -7.48 -5.54
C LEU A 64 -14.71 -6.98 -4.17
N TRP A 65 -14.50 -7.89 -3.22
CA TRP A 65 -13.99 -7.54 -1.90
C TRP A 65 -12.57 -6.98 -1.97
N VAL A 66 -11.66 -7.60 -2.72
CA VAL A 66 -10.29 -7.07 -2.93
C VAL A 66 -10.34 -5.68 -3.57
N ALA A 67 -11.19 -5.48 -4.59
CA ALA A 67 -11.38 -4.18 -5.22
C ALA A 67 -11.87 -3.11 -4.22
N GLN A 68 -12.79 -3.47 -3.33
CA GLN A 68 -13.30 -2.59 -2.28
C GLN A 68 -12.21 -2.23 -1.27
N GLN A 69 -11.38 -3.18 -0.82
CA GLN A 69 -10.25 -2.91 0.09
C GLN A 69 -9.25 -1.94 -0.54
N MET A 70 -9.07 -2.02 -1.86
CA MET A 70 -8.22 -1.09 -2.59
C MET A 70 -8.89 0.27 -2.83
N GLY A 71 -10.18 0.45 -2.51
CA GLY A 71 -10.90 1.70 -2.78
C GLY A 71 -11.23 1.91 -4.26
N HIS A 72 -11.32 0.83 -5.05
CA HIS A 72 -11.83 0.91 -6.42
C HIS A 72 -13.36 0.98 -6.41
N LYS A 73 -13.94 1.77 -7.32
CA LYS A 73 -15.41 1.86 -7.50
C LYS A 73 -16.02 0.54 -8.02
N ASN A 74 -15.26 -0.22 -8.79
CA ASN A 74 -15.65 -1.53 -9.34
C ASN A 74 -14.40 -2.41 -9.56
N TRP A 75 -14.61 -3.67 -9.96
CA TRP A 75 -13.52 -4.63 -10.20
C TRP A 75 -12.81 -4.48 -11.55
N GLY A 76 -13.18 -3.51 -12.38
CA GLY A 76 -12.57 -3.32 -13.71
C GLY A 76 -11.07 -3.09 -13.64
N MET A 77 -10.57 -2.40 -12.61
CA MET A 77 -9.14 -2.21 -12.39
C MET A 77 -8.43 -3.52 -12.03
N ILE A 78 -9.05 -4.38 -11.21
CA ILE A 78 -8.51 -5.72 -10.90
C ILE A 78 -8.43 -6.57 -12.16
N ARG A 79 -9.51 -6.60 -12.97
CA ARG A 79 -9.52 -7.30 -14.26
C ARG A 79 -8.39 -6.84 -15.18
N LYS A 80 -8.19 -5.52 -15.28
CA LYS A 80 -7.18 -4.93 -16.18
C LYS A 80 -5.76 -5.28 -15.75
N VAL A 81 -5.47 -5.22 -14.45
CA VAL A 81 -4.10 -5.39 -13.93
C VAL A 81 -3.76 -6.87 -13.70
N TYR A 82 -4.69 -7.64 -13.15
CA TYR A 82 -4.45 -9.02 -12.70
C TYR A 82 -5.17 -10.09 -13.51
N GLY A 83 -6.09 -9.73 -14.41
CA GLY A 83 -6.96 -10.70 -15.08
C GLY A 83 -6.23 -11.79 -15.87
N ARG A 84 -5.07 -11.46 -16.47
CA ARG A 84 -4.22 -12.45 -17.18
C ARG A 84 -3.54 -13.46 -16.24
N TRP A 85 -3.27 -13.04 -15.02
CA TRP A 85 -2.59 -13.87 -14.02
C TRP A 85 -3.59 -14.68 -13.20
N ILE A 86 -4.75 -14.12 -12.84
CA ILE A 86 -5.80 -14.82 -12.10
C ILE A 86 -6.29 -16.07 -12.85
N SER A 87 -6.33 -16.05 -14.19
CA SER A 87 -6.71 -17.24 -14.98
C SER A 87 -5.73 -18.41 -14.86
N GLN A 88 -4.56 -18.20 -14.24
CA GLN A 88 -3.54 -19.22 -13.98
C GLN A 88 -3.56 -19.72 -12.52
N ILE A 89 -4.38 -19.11 -11.66
CA ILE A 89 -4.54 -19.53 -10.27
C ILE A 89 -5.64 -20.61 -10.27
N GLU A 90 -5.25 -21.86 -10.08
CA GLU A 90 -6.15 -23.03 -9.99
C GLU A 90 -6.96 -23.06 -8.69
#